data_AF-A0A7W9B3G0-F1
#
_entry.id   AF-A0A7W9B3G0-F1
#
_cell.length_a   1.000
_cell.length_b   1.000
_cell.length_c   1.000
_cell.angle_alpha   90.00
_cell.angle_beta   90.00
_cell.angle_gamma   90.00
#
_symmetry.space_group_name_H-M   'P 1'
#
loop_
_entity.id
_entity.type
_entity.pdbx_description
1 polymer ?
#
loop_
_entity_poly.entity_id
_entity_poly.type
_entity_poly.pdbx_seq_one_letter_code
_entity_poly.pdbx_strand_id
1 'polypeptide(L)'
;MPVNPNATIEITAFDWVPDFARGFVRDLRPRWACEEMGIDYAEHLISAVNRPAEHYRDQPWGQVPVLRDGDVRLFESGAILLHLAEKDEALLPPDPQGRATVTSWLFAAYNSVEPLMFELSNVDLFAAGEEWAKLRRPGLMEFIHQRFGKLAEALGDRPWLAGDFSVADIAMATVLREGIESSAVAEHPKLEAYLARCLARPAFDRALKAQLAAFREEAGPVGG
;
A
#
# COMPACT_ATOMS: atom_id res chain seq x y z
N MET A 1 -15.73 11.85 8.31
CA MET A 1 -14.73 11.10 7.55
C MET A 1 -13.55 12.02 7.38
N PRO A 2 -12.31 11.57 7.60
CA PRO A 2 -11.13 12.43 7.63
C PRO A 2 -10.80 13.09 6.30
N VAL A 3 -11.47 12.75 5.20
CA VAL A 3 -11.39 13.56 3.97
C VAL A 3 -11.98 14.94 4.23
N ASN A 4 -11.10 15.93 4.39
CA ASN A 4 -11.45 17.31 4.68
C ASN A 4 -10.61 18.22 3.76
N PRO A 5 -11.23 18.97 2.83
CA PRO A 5 -10.49 19.81 1.89
C PRO A 5 -9.72 20.95 2.56
N ASN A 6 -9.97 21.23 3.84
CA ASN A 6 -9.26 22.25 4.62
C ASN A 6 -8.19 21.66 5.56
N ALA A 7 -7.91 20.35 5.47
CA ALA A 7 -6.88 19.73 6.29
C ALA A 7 -5.48 20.24 5.92
N THR A 8 -4.58 20.28 6.91
CA THR A 8 -3.18 20.65 6.71
C THR A 8 -2.40 19.59 5.94
N ILE A 9 -2.77 18.33 6.11
CA ILE A 9 -2.20 17.20 5.38
C ILE A 9 -2.92 17.08 4.04
N GLU A 10 -2.18 17.03 2.94
CA GLU A 10 -2.70 16.77 1.60
C GLU A 10 -2.03 15.50 1.04
N ILE A 11 -2.83 14.58 0.50
CA ILE A 11 -2.37 13.35 -0.16
C ILE A 11 -2.71 13.44 -1.65
N THR A 12 -1.69 13.36 -2.50
CA THR A 12 -1.90 13.26 -3.95
C THR A 12 -2.34 11.85 -4.33
N ALA A 13 -3.37 11.74 -5.17
CA ALA A 13 -3.89 10.48 -5.70
C ALA A 13 -4.31 10.64 -7.17
N PHE A 14 -4.57 9.53 -7.86
CA PHE A 14 -5.09 9.59 -9.23
C PHE A 14 -6.62 9.81 -9.23
N ASP A 15 -7.12 10.59 -10.20
CA ASP A 15 -8.56 10.81 -10.42
C ASP A 15 -9.24 9.67 -11.20
N TRP A 16 -8.46 8.77 -11.80
CA TRP A 16 -8.91 7.59 -12.50
C TRP A 16 -7.78 6.56 -12.62
N VAL A 17 -8.14 5.27 -12.54
CA VAL A 17 -7.27 4.13 -12.86
C VAL A 17 -8.10 3.00 -13.49
N PRO A 18 -7.48 2.04 -14.22
CA PRO A 18 -8.16 0.83 -14.68
C PRO A 18 -8.75 0.03 -13.51
N ASP A 19 -9.80 -0.75 -13.78
CA ASP A 19 -10.55 -1.44 -12.73
C ASP A 19 -9.69 -2.36 -11.85
N PHE A 20 -8.74 -3.09 -12.44
CA PHE A 20 -7.83 -3.96 -11.69
C PHE A 20 -6.95 -3.19 -10.68
N ALA A 21 -6.74 -1.88 -10.88
CA ALA A 21 -5.92 -1.04 -10.01
C ALA A 21 -6.75 -0.30 -8.95
N ARG A 22 -8.08 -0.23 -9.10
CA ARG A 22 -8.96 0.42 -8.13
C ARG A 22 -8.84 -0.28 -6.78
N GLY A 23 -8.56 0.48 -5.73
CA GLY A 23 -8.33 -0.08 -4.39
C GLY A 23 -6.89 -0.53 -4.13
N PHE A 24 -6.01 -0.58 -5.13
CA PHE A 24 -4.61 -1.06 -5.01
C PHE A 24 -3.55 0.03 -5.23
N VAL A 25 -3.97 1.25 -5.61
CA VAL A 25 -3.03 2.38 -5.70
C VAL A 25 -2.45 2.69 -4.32
N ARG A 26 -1.15 3.01 -4.26
CA ARG A 26 -0.38 3.13 -3.01
C ARG A 26 -0.81 4.32 -2.13
N ASP A 27 -1.64 5.23 -2.63
CA ASP A 27 -2.27 6.29 -1.82
C ASP A 27 -3.22 5.72 -0.75
N LEU A 28 -3.68 4.47 -0.90
CA LEU A 28 -4.42 3.78 0.17
C LEU A 28 -3.63 3.70 1.48
N ARG A 29 -2.31 3.52 1.41
CA ARG A 29 -1.45 3.35 2.59
C ARG A 29 -1.49 4.57 3.52
N PRO A 30 -1.20 5.80 3.06
CA PRO A 30 -1.31 6.98 3.92
C PRO A 30 -2.75 7.32 4.32
N ARG A 31 -3.75 7.07 3.46
CA ARG A 31 -5.17 7.22 3.84
C ARG A 31 -5.53 6.32 5.01
N TRP A 32 -5.09 5.06 4.97
CA TRP A 32 -5.31 4.11 6.05
C TRP A 32 -4.61 4.56 7.33
N ALA A 33 -3.36 5.01 7.26
CA ALA A 33 -2.68 5.57 8.44
C ALA A 33 -3.44 6.76 9.04
N CYS A 34 -3.89 7.72 8.23
CA CYS A 34 -4.70 8.85 8.72
C CYS A 34 -6.02 8.39 9.39
N GLU A 35 -6.68 7.39 8.81
CA GLU A 35 -7.92 6.82 9.34
C GLU A 35 -7.72 6.04 10.66
N GLU A 36 -6.56 5.42 10.87
CA GLU A 36 -6.17 4.79 12.13
C GLU A 36 -5.93 5.83 13.23
N MET A 37 -5.22 6.91 12.88
CA MET A 37 -4.88 8.01 13.78
C MET A 37 -6.07 8.94 14.06
N GLY A 38 -7.12 8.88 13.26
CA GLY A 38 -8.27 9.79 13.32
C GLY A 38 -7.91 11.23 12.93
N ILE A 39 -6.92 11.42 12.06
CA ILE A 39 -6.51 12.74 11.56
C ILE A 39 -7.09 13.01 10.18
N ASP A 40 -7.50 14.26 9.96
CA ASP A 40 -8.02 14.71 8.69
C ASP A 40 -6.91 14.88 7.63
N TYR A 41 -7.26 14.65 6.36
CA TYR A 41 -6.41 14.90 5.19
C TYR A 41 -7.25 15.41 4.00
N ALA A 42 -6.65 16.23 3.17
CA ALA A 42 -7.18 16.69 1.90
C ALA A 42 -6.70 15.77 0.76
N GLU A 43 -7.50 15.64 -0.29
CA GLU A 43 -7.11 14.90 -1.49
C GLU A 43 -6.71 15.88 -2.59
N HIS A 44 -5.55 15.63 -3.21
CA HIS A 44 -5.13 16.30 -4.43
C HIS A 44 -5.17 15.33 -5.60
N LEU A 45 -6.27 15.33 -6.35
CA LEU A 45 -6.46 14.40 -7.46
C LEU A 45 -5.79 14.90 -8.73
N ILE A 46 -4.96 14.05 -9.34
CA ILE A 46 -4.27 14.33 -10.60
C ILE A 46 -4.61 13.29 -11.66
N SER A 47 -4.46 13.65 -12.94
CA SER A 47 -4.67 12.70 -14.03
C SER A 47 -3.59 11.62 -14.05
N ALA A 48 -3.98 10.35 -14.13
CA ALA A 48 -3.05 9.23 -14.33
C ALA A 48 -2.40 9.25 -15.72
N VAL A 49 -3.08 9.83 -16.72
CA VAL A 49 -2.66 9.88 -18.14
C VAL A 49 -1.89 11.16 -18.45
N ASN A 50 -2.43 12.32 -18.07
CA ASN A 50 -1.86 13.63 -18.36
C ASN A 50 -1.37 14.29 -17.06
N ARG A 51 -0.32 13.71 -16.47
CA ARG A 51 0.22 14.17 -15.18
C ARG A 51 0.72 15.62 -15.26
N PRO A 52 0.37 16.49 -14.30
CA PRO A 52 0.84 17.87 -14.28
C PRO A 52 2.37 17.95 -14.18
N ALA A 53 2.99 18.92 -14.86
CA ALA A 53 4.45 19.05 -14.90
C ALA A 53 5.04 19.37 -13.51
N GLU A 54 4.32 20.12 -12.70
CA GLU A 54 4.70 20.44 -11.32
C GLU A 54 4.74 19.23 -10.40
N HIS A 55 3.96 18.17 -10.69
CA HIS A 55 3.99 16.93 -9.91
C HIS A 55 5.37 16.27 -9.95
N TYR A 56 6.08 16.36 -11.07
CA TYR A 56 7.42 15.80 -11.22
C TYR A 56 8.50 16.50 -10.37
N ARG A 57 8.19 17.68 -9.80
CA ARG A 57 9.07 18.33 -8.82
C ARG A 57 9.00 17.65 -7.45
N ASP A 58 7.83 17.15 -7.08
CA ASP A 58 7.58 16.47 -5.81
C ASP A 58 7.78 14.94 -5.93
N GLN A 59 7.53 14.36 -7.12
CA GLN A 59 7.71 12.93 -7.39
C GLN A 59 8.37 12.68 -8.77
N PRO A 60 9.65 12.32 -8.82
CA PRO A 60 10.43 12.31 -10.06
C PRO A 60 10.02 11.25 -11.10
N TRP A 61 9.25 10.23 -10.70
CA TRP A 61 8.73 9.15 -11.56
C TRP A 61 7.24 9.33 -11.92
N GLY A 62 6.64 10.47 -11.54
CA GLY A 62 5.23 10.79 -11.71
C GLY A 62 4.25 9.88 -10.97
N GLN A 63 4.70 9.11 -9.97
CA GLN A 63 3.84 8.21 -9.20
C GLN A 63 3.07 8.96 -8.11
N VAL A 64 2.07 8.29 -7.54
CA VAL A 64 1.35 8.71 -6.34
C VAL A 64 1.56 7.66 -5.23
N PRO A 65 1.54 8.03 -3.94
CA PRO A 65 1.23 9.34 -3.40
C PRO A 65 2.44 10.28 -3.24
N VAL A 66 2.13 11.58 -3.22
CA VAL A 66 2.93 12.63 -2.58
C VAL A 66 2.16 13.10 -1.34
N LEU A 67 2.86 13.35 -0.23
CA LEU A 67 2.30 13.99 0.95
C LEU A 67 2.80 15.43 1.04
N ARG A 68 1.88 16.35 1.35
CA ARG A 68 2.20 17.69 1.84
C ARG A 68 1.68 17.85 3.27
N ASP A 69 2.55 18.27 4.19
CA ASP A 69 2.20 18.53 5.59
C ASP A 69 2.93 19.79 6.05
N GLY A 70 2.24 20.95 6.01
CA GLY A 70 2.86 22.25 6.25
C GLY A 70 3.95 22.57 5.23
N ASP A 71 5.21 22.64 5.67
CA ASP A 71 6.40 22.83 4.81
C ASP A 71 7.02 21.50 4.35
N VAL A 72 6.58 20.37 4.91
CA VAL A 72 7.12 19.06 4.56
C VAL A 72 6.51 18.57 3.25
N ARG A 73 7.36 18.12 2.33
CA ARG A 73 6.98 17.50 1.05
C ARG A 73 7.74 16.19 0.93
N LEU A 74 7.03 15.09 0.68
CA LEU A 74 7.65 13.78 0.53
C LEU A 74 6.87 12.88 -0.42
N PHE A 75 7.60 11.97 -1.05
CA PHE A 75 7.08 10.85 -1.82
C PHE A 75 7.62 9.54 -1.22
N GLU A 76 7.25 8.41 -1.83
CA GLU A 76 7.38 7.05 -1.29
C GLU A 76 6.39 6.77 -0.16
N SER A 77 5.42 5.89 -0.42
CA SER A 77 4.37 5.56 0.57
C SER A 77 4.97 5.02 1.89
N GLY A 78 6.14 4.39 1.87
CA GLY A 78 6.83 3.94 3.09
C GLY A 78 7.37 5.09 3.92
N ALA A 79 8.01 6.08 3.28
CA ALA A 79 8.48 7.29 3.95
C ALA A 79 7.30 8.12 4.47
N ILE A 80 6.21 8.20 3.71
CA ILE A 80 4.96 8.86 4.12
C ILE A 80 4.38 8.21 5.37
N LEU A 81 4.32 6.87 5.41
CA LEU A 81 3.87 6.15 6.59
C LEU A 81 4.73 6.47 7.82
N LEU A 82 6.06 6.48 7.70
CA LEU A 82 6.94 6.82 8.82
C LEU A 82 6.72 8.27 9.30
N HIS A 83 6.60 9.23 8.39
CA HIS A 83 6.33 10.64 8.72
C HIS A 83 5.00 10.81 9.46
N LEU A 84 3.94 10.16 8.99
CA LEU A 84 2.62 10.21 9.63
C LEU A 84 2.67 9.57 11.03
N ALA A 85 3.33 8.42 11.16
CA ALA A 85 3.38 7.68 12.42
C ALA A 85 4.21 8.38 13.52
N GLU A 86 5.07 9.34 13.17
CA GLU A 86 5.71 10.21 14.18
C GLU A 86 4.72 11.06 14.98
N LYS A 87 3.47 11.20 14.49
CA LYS A 87 2.39 11.92 15.18
C LYS A 87 1.50 11.00 16.03
N ASP A 88 1.72 9.68 16.01
CA ASP A 88 0.92 8.70 16.75
C ASP A 88 1.78 7.51 17.23
N GLU A 89 2.06 7.48 18.54
CA GLU A 89 2.84 6.43 19.19
C GLU A 89 2.21 5.04 19.06
N ALA A 90 0.90 4.94 18.76
CA ALA A 90 0.24 3.66 18.52
C ALA A 90 0.68 3.02 17.20
N LEU A 91 1.04 3.82 16.18
CA LEU A 91 1.48 3.31 14.87
C LEU A 91 3.01 3.20 14.74
N LEU A 92 3.76 3.85 15.64
CA LEU A 92 5.20 3.77 15.73
C LEU A 92 5.67 4.00 17.18
N PRO A 93 6.08 2.94 17.89
CA PRO A 93 6.51 3.05 19.29
C PRO A 93 7.67 4.04 19.45
N PRO A 94 7.68 4.84 20.52
CA PRO A 94 8.73 5.83 20.76
C PRO A 94 10.04 5.20 21.27
N ASP A 95 9.98 3.95 21.78
CA ASP A 95 11.17 3.27 22.26
C ASP A 95 12.09 2.87 21.10
N PRO A 96 13.43 2.97 21.25
CA PRO A 96 14.36 2.73 20.15
C PRO A 96 14.22 1.35 19.50
N GLN A 97 13.95 0.29 20.28
CA GLN A 97 13.88 -1.07 19.78
C GLN A 97 12.56 -1.32 19.03
N GLY A 98 11.43 -0.85 19.56
CA GLY A 98 10.12 -0.89 18.92
C GLY A 98 10.14 -0.14 17.59
N ARG A 99 10.65 1.09 17.58
CA ARG A 99 10.80 1.89 16.35
C ARG A 99 11.66 1.18 15.29
N ALA A 100 12.81 0.64 15.70
CA ALA A 100 13.69 -0.11 14.78
C ALA A 100 13.01 -1.38 14.23
N THR A 101 12.21 -2.06 15.06
CA THR A 101 11.48 -3.27 14.67
C THR A 101 10.37 -2.96 13.67
N VAL A 102 9.55 -1.93 13.91
CA VAL A 102 8.53 -1.46 12.97
C VAL A 102 9.18 -1.03 11.65
N THR A 103 10.26 -0.26 11.72
CA THR A 103 10.98 0.20 10.52
C THR A 103 11.52 -0.98 9.70
N SER A 104 12.08 -2.00 10.37
CA SER A 104 12.59 -3.20 9.71
C SER A 104 11.49 -3.96 8.97
N TRP A 105 10.32 -4.15 9.61
CA TRP A 105 9.18 -4.82 8.97
C TRP A 105 8.54 -4.00 7.87
N LEU A 106 8.50 -2.67 8.01
CA LEU A 106 8.10 -1.76 6.95
C LEU A 106 8.96 -1.99 5.70
N PHE A 107 10.29 -1.93 5.84
CA PHE A 107 11.19 -2.21 4.70
C PHE A 107 11.10 -3.66 4.21
N ALA A 108 10.82 -4.63 5.08
CA ALA A 108 10.59 -6.01 4.65
C ALA A 108 9.37 -6.11 3.71
N ALA A 109 8.30 -5.35 3.96
CA ALA A 109 7.15 -5.29 3.06
C ALA A 109 7.58 -4.83 1.66
N TYR A 110 8.28 -3.69 1.55
CA TYR A 110 8.68 -3.10 0.26
C TYR A 110 9.81 -3.86 -0.46
N ASN A 111 10.80 -4.39 0.26
CA ASN A 111 12.03 -4.88 -0.35
C ASN A 111 12.13 -6.41 -0.35
N SER A 112 11.40 -7.11 0.51
CA SER A 112 11.47 -8.57 0.63
C SER A 112 10.21 -9.30 0.16
N VAL A 113 9.06 -8.62 0.13
CA VAL A 113 7.76 -9.23 -0.22
C VAL A 113 7.18 -8.62 -1.49
N GLU A 114 7.04 -7.29 -1.54
CA GLU A 114 6.44 -6.57 -2.67
C GLU A 114 7.07 -6.88 -4.05
N PRO A 115 8.40 -7.09 -4.20
CA PRO A 115 8.98 -7.38 -5.52
C PRO A 115 8.42 -8.67 -6.13
N LEU A 116 8.11 -9.68 -5.31
CA LEU A 116 7.51 -10.93 -5.80
C LEU A 116 6.04 -10.75 -6.17
N MET A 117 5.30 -9.89 -5.45
CA MET A 117 3.90 -9.57 -5.80
C MET A 117 3.83 -8.76 -7.09
N PHE A 118 4.74 -7.80 -7.26
CA PHE A 118 4.86 -7.05 -8.52
C PHE A 118 5.21 -7.96 -9.70
N GLU A 119 6.15 -8.89 -9.53
CA GLU A 119 6.47 -9.88 -10.56
C GLU A 119 5.27 -10.79 -10.88
N LEU A 120 4.50 -11.18 -9.85
CA LEU A 120 3.30 -11.98 -10.04
C LEU A 120 2.24 -11.22 -10.84
N SER A 121 1.98 -9.95 -10.53
CA SER A 121 1.07 -9.11 -11.32
C SER A 121 1.58 -8.94 -12.75
N ASN A 122 2.89 -8.82 -12.96
CA ASN A 122 3.46 -8.79 -14.30
C ASN A 122 3.16 -10.08 -15.07
N VAL A 123 3.34 -11.25 -14.45
CA VAL A 123 3.08 -12.56 -15.06
C VAL A 123 1.58 -12.82 -15.30
N ASP A 124 0.74 -12.55 -14.30
CA ASP A 124 -0.67 -12.95 -14.31
C ASP A 124 -1.59 -11.92 -15.00
N LEU A 125 -1.19 -10.65 -15.08
CA LEU A 125 -2.00 -9.57 -15.64
C LEU A 125 -1.36 -8.93 -16.87
N PHE A 126 -0.17 -8.37 -16.74
CA PHE A 126 0.42 -7.54 -17.80
C PHE A 126 1.00 -8.35 -18.96
N ALA A 127 1.49 -9.56 -18.68
CA ALA A 127 2.10 -10.47 -19.64
C ALA A 127 1.34 -11.80 -19.75
N ALA A 128 0.07 -11.86 -19.34
CA ALA A 128 -0.72 -13.09 -19.29
C ALA A 128 -0.78 -13.85 -20.63
N GLY A 129 -0.69 -13.13 -21.76
CA GLY A 129 -0.67 -13.70 -23.11
C GLY A 129 0.70 -14.20 -23.57
N GLU A 130 1.77 -13.86 -22.86
CA GLU A 130 3.15 -14.15 -23.25
C GLU A 130 3.59 -15.55 -22.83
N GLU A 131 4.32 -16.25 -23.71
CA GLU A 131 4.74 -17.62 -23.42
C GLU A 131 5.77 -17.70 -22.29
N TRP A 132 6.67 -16.71 -22.21
CA TRP A 132 7.66 -16.65 -21.12
C TRP A 132 6.99 -16.48 -19.75
N ALA A 133 5.83 -15.82 -19.67
CA ALA A 133 5.11 -15.61 -18.43
C ALA A 133 4.55 -16.94 -17.91
N LYS A 134 3.95 -17.76 -18.79
CA LYS A 134 3.47 -19.10 -18.45
C LYS A 134 4.58 -20.00 -17.94
N LEU A 135 5.76 -19.96 -18.58
CA LEU A 135 6.94 -20.73 -18.15
C LEU A 135 7.51 -20.21 -16.82
N ARG A 136 7.45 -18.89 -16.58
CA ARG A 136 7.96 -18.25 -15.35
C ARG A 136 7.08 -18.53 -14.13
N ARG A 137 5.76 -18.58 -14.32
CA ARG A 137 4.76 -18.63 -13.24
C ARG A 137 4.98 -19.74 -12.20
N PRO A 138 5.23 -21.02 -12.57
CA PRO A 138 5.37 -22.09 -11.57
C PRO A 138 6.53 -21.84 -10.60
N GLY A 139 7.71 -21.48 -11.11
CA GLY A 139 8.87 -21.17 -10.27
C GLY A 139 8.69 -19.87 -9.47
N LEU A 140 7.92 -18.91 -9.97
CA LEU A 140 7.59 -17.70 -9.22
C LEU A 140 6.70 -18.02 -8.02
N MET A 141 5.65 -18.81 -8.24
CA MET A 141 4.78 -19.28 -7.17
C MET A 141 5.57 -20.03 -6.11
N GLU A 142 6.49 -20.93 -6.49
CA GLU A 142 7.35 -21.62 -5.53
C GLU A 142 8.15 -20.64 -4.65
N PHE A 143 8.78 -19.61 -5.23
CA PHE A 143 9.48 -18.58 -4.47
C PHE A 143 8.54 -17.78 -3.54
N ILE A 144 7.33 -17.47 -4.01
CA ILE A 144 6.30 -16.80 -3.21
C ILE A 144 5.91 -17.67 -2.01
N HIS A 145 5.61 -18.96 -2.21
CA HIS A 145 5.25 -19.85 -1.11
C HIS A 145 6.39 -20.00 -0.10
N GLN A 146 7.63 -20.09 -0.55
CA GLN A 146 8.80 -20.12 0.36
C GLN A 146 8.91 -18.80 1.15
N ARG A 147 8.78 -17.65 0.49
CA ARG A 147 8.83 -16.33 1.14
C ARG A 147 7.71 -16.17 2.17
N PHE A 148 6.49 -16.55 1.80
CA PHE A 148 5.32 -16.47 2.66
C PHE A 148 5.41 -17.43 3.83
N GLY A 149 5.93 -18.65 3.62
CA GLY A 149 6.22 -19.58 4.71
C GLY A 149 7.18 -18.99 5.75
N LYS A 150 8.24 -18.30 5.30
CA LYS A 150 9.17 -17.59 6.20
C LYS A 150 8.54 -16.39 6.90
N LEU A 151 7.67 -15.64 6.22
CA LEU A 151 6.92 -14.56 6.85
C LEU A 151 5.94 -15.09 7.91
N ALA A 152 5.25 -16.19 7.63
CA ALA A 152 4.35 -16.87 8.56
C ALA A 152 5.09 -17.39 9.81
N GLU A 153 6.25 -18.02 9.61
CA GLU A 153 7.14 -18.47 10.67
C GLU A 153 7.59 -17.30 11.55
N ALA A 154 8.03 -16.20 10.92
CA ALA A 154 8.47 -15.01 11.63
C ALA A 154 7.32 -14.32 12.39
N LEU A 155 6.11 -14.25 11.84
CA LEU A 155 4.92 -13.75 12.54
C LEU A 155 4.64 -14.59 13.80
N GLY A 156 4.76 -15.92 13.69
CA GLY A 156 4.54 -16.85 14.79
C GLY A 156 3.07 -16.88 15.19
N ASP A 157 2.79 -16.59 16.46
CA ASP A 157 1.44 -16.48 17.02
C ASP A 157 1.07 -15.03 17.39
N ARG A 158 1.92 -14.06 17.00
CA ARG A 158 1.69 -12.65 17.28
C ARG A 158 0.52 -12.14 16.43
N PRO A 159 -0.30 -11.22 16.97
CA PRO A 159 -1.36 -10.61 16.18
C PRO A 159 -0.80 -9.77 15.03
N TRP A 160 0.33 -9.09 15.24
CA TRP A 160 0.97 -8.14 14.33
C TRP A 160 2.50 -8.33 14.25
N LEU A 161 3.13 -7.78 13.21
CA LEU A 161 4.54 -8.04 12.90
C LEU A 161 5.53 -7.49 13.94
N ALA A 162 5.20 -6.37 14.55
CA ALA A 162 6.07 -5.63 15.47
C ALA A 162 5.55 -5.59 16.92
N GLY A 163 4.63 -6.50 17.28
CA GLY A 163 3.96 -6.48 18.58
C GLY A 163 2.56 -5.91 18.42
N ASP A 164 2.41 -4.61 18.60
CA ASP A 164 1.16 -3.88 18.33
C ASP A 164 1.02 -3.54 16.84
N PHE A 165 -0.21 -3.18 16.42
CA PHE A 165 -0.49 -2.84 15.03
C PHE A 165 0.23 -1.54 14.67
N SER A 166 0.96 -1.55 13.55
CA SER A 166 1.84 -0.44 13.18
C SER A 166 1.78 -0.13 11.69
N VAL A 167 2.51 0.90 11.26
CA VAL A 167 2.69 1.18 9.83
C VAL A 167 3.35 0.04 9.05
N ALA A 168 4.09 -0.86 9.72
CA ALA A 168 4.62 -2.05 9.08
C ALA A 168 3.50 -2.99 8.63
N ASP A 169 2.43 -3.09 9.42
CA ASP A 169 1.27 -3.92 9.09
C ASP A 169 0.43 -3.30 7.98
N ILE A 170 0.28 -1.97 7.96
CA ILE A 170 -0.36 -1.25 6.83
C ILE A 170 0.38 -1.56 5.51
N ALA A 171 1.71 -1.47 5.51
CA ALA A 171 2.50 -1.78 4.32
C ALA A 171 2.41 -3.27 3.95
N MET A 172 2.62 -4.18 4.90
CA MET A 172 2.60 -5.61 4.61
C MET A 172 1.22 -6.10 4.16
N ALA A 173 0.15 -5.66 4.82
CA ALA A 173 -1.21 -6.07 4.47
C ALA A 173 -1.60 -5.60 3.06
N THR A 174 -1.25 -4.36 2.69
CA THR A 174 -1.53 -3.87 1.33
C THR A 174 -0.74 -4.62 0.27
N VAL A 175 0.51 -5.01 0.54
CA VAL A 175 1.31 -5.88 -0.34
C VAL A 175 0.72 -7.28 -0.45
N LEU A 176 0.41 -7.95 0.67
CA LEU A 176 -0.15 -9.30 0.67
C LEU A 176 -1.50 -9.38 -0.03
N ARG A 177 -2.31 -8.31 0.04
CA ARG A 177 -3.61 -8.26 -0.63
C ARG A 177 -3.51 -8.35 -2.16
N GLU A 178 -2.38 -7.95 -2.75
CA GLU A 178 -2.12 -8.11 -4.20
C GLU A 178 -2.05 -9.60 -4.61
N GLY A 179 -1.75 -10.50 -3.66
CA GLY A 179 -1.67 -11.95 -3.88
C GLY A 179 -2.97 -12.72 -3.59
N ILE A 180 -4.10 -12.06 -3.34
CA ILE A 180 -5.37 -12.75 -3.05
C ILE A 180 -5.90 -13.49 -4.28
N GLU A 181 -5.91 -12.85 -5.44
CA GLU A 181 -6.49 -13.45 -6.67
C GLU A 181 -5.71 -14.68 -7.14
N SER A 182 -4.41 -14.70 -6.89
CA SER A 182 -3.55 -15.86 -7.18
C SER A 182 -3.64 -16.97 -6.14
N SER A 183 -4.46 -16.81 -5.09
CA SER A 183 -4.54 -17.70 -3.91
C SER A 183 -3.23 -17.88 -3.15
N ALA A 184 -2.21 -17.06 -3.44
CA ALA A 184 -0.87 -17.20 -2.86
C ALA A 184 -0.88 -17.12 -1.32
N VAL A 185 -1.78 -16.30 -0.75
CA VAL A 185 -1.94 -16.15 0.70
C VAL A 185 -2.77 -17.29 1.31
N ALA A 186 -3.75 -17.83 0.59
CA ALA A 186 -4.67 -18.86 1.11
C ALA A 186 -3.98 -20.19 1.45
N GLU A 187 -2.84 -20.47 0.81
CA GLU A 187 -2.00 -21.63 1.14
C GLU A 187 -1.21 -21.48 2.46
N HIS A 188 -1.29 -20.31 3.11
CA HIS A 188 -0.63 -19.99 4.38
C HIS A 188 -1.66 -19.52 5.41
N PRO A 189 -2.36 -20.43 6.13
CA PRO A 189 -3.48 -20.08 7.01
C PRO A 189 -3.15 -19.03 8.08
N LYS A 190 -1.90 -19.01 8.58
CA LYS A 190 -1.44 -17.98 9.52
C LYS A 190 -1.39 -16.58 8.89
N LEU A 191 -0.92 -16.49 7.64
CA LEU A 191 -0.89 -15.22 6.91
C LEU A 191 -2.27 -14.82 6.41
N GLU A 192 -3.09 -15.76 6.00
CA GLU A 192 -4.49 -15.51 5.66
C GLU A 192 -5.23 -14.91 6.87
N ALA A 193 -5.08 -15.51 8.06
CA ALA A 193 -5.66 -14.97 9.29
C ALA A 193 -5.08 -13.60 9.65
N TYR A 194 -3.78 -13.38 9.45
CA TYR A 194 -3.15 -12.07 9.65
C TYR A 194 -3.70 -11.00 8.73
N LEU A 195 -3.78 -11.30 7.44
CA LEU A 195 -4.32 -10.40 6.44
C LEU A 195 -5.79 -10.10 6.74
N ALA A 196 -6.59 -11.11 7.04
CA ALA A 196 -7.99 -10.94 7.41
C ALA A 196 -8.16 -10.02 8.63
N ARG A 197 -7.32 -10.17 9.66
CA ARG A 197 -7.32 -9.25 10.82
C ARG A 197 -6.96 -7.82 10.43
N CYS A 198 -5.98 -7.63 9.54
CA CYS A 198 -5.61 -6.31 9.06
C CYS A 198 -6.74 -5.64 8.27
N LEU A 199 -7.37 -6.37 7.34
CA LEU A 199 -8.43 -5.86 6.48
C LEU A 199 -9.77 -5.70 7.22
N ALA A 200 -9.97 -6.38 8.35
CA ALA A 200 -11.15 -6.20 9.20
C ALA A 200 -11.14 -4.90 10.02
N ARG A 201 -10.04 -4.14 10.00
CA ARG A 201 -9.94 -2.88 10.75
C ARG A 201 -10.88 -1.82 10.14
N PRO A 202 -11.71 -1.13 10.94
CA PRO A 202 -12.64 -0.12 10.40
C PRO A 202 -11.96 1.01 9.62
N ALA A 203 -10.73 1.38 9.99
CA ALA A 203 -9.95 2.39 9.30
C ALA A 203 -9.56 1.97 7.87
N PHE A 204 -9.29 0.68 7.64
CA PHE A 204 -9.03 0.14 6.31
C PHE A 204 -10.26 0.30 5.41
N ASP A 205 -11.44 -0.09 5.89
CA ASP A 205 -12.69 0.03 5.14
C ASP A 205 -13.00 1.49 4.77
N ARG A 206 -12.82 2.43 5.70
CA ARG A 206 -13.00 3.87 5.42
C ARG A 206 -11.99 4.40 4.40
N ALA A 207 -10.71 4.03 4.54
CA ALA A 207 -9.67 4.42 3.60
C ALA A 207 -9.92 3.88 2.18
N LEU A 208 -10.33 2.62 2.08
CA LEU A 208 -10.66 1.98 0.81
C LEU A 208 -11.89 2.63 0.17
N LYS A 209 -12.95 2.90 0.94
CA LYS A 209 -14.14 3.62 0.45
C LYS A 209 -13.79 5.02 -0.05
N ALA A 210 -12.96 5.76 0.69
CA ALA A 210 -12.50 7.09 0.27
C ALA A 210 -11.72 7.02 -1.06
N GLN A 211 -10.78 6.07 -1.17
CA GLN A 211 -10.02 5.87 -2.40
C GLN A 211 -10.93 5.51 -3.59
N LEU A 212 -11.86 4.57 -3.41
CA LEU A 212 -12.79 4.16 -4.47
C LEU A 212 -13.71 5.29 -4.91
N ALA A 213 -14.13 6.16 -3.98
CA ALA A 213 -14.97 7.32 -4.27
C ALA A 213 -14.24 8.44 -5.04
N ALA A 214 -12.90 8.48 -4.97
CA ALA A 214 -12.11 9.48 -5.68
C ALA A 214 -11.99 9.21 -7.20
N PHE A 215 -12.19 7.96 -7.63
CA PHE A 215 -12.06 7.58 -9.03
C PHE A 215 -13.31 7.94 -9.86
N ARG A 216 -13.08 8.58 -11.00
CA ARG A 216 -14.10 8.77 -12.04
C ARG A 216 -14.39 7.47 -12.79
N GLU A 217 -15.50 7.42 -13.53
CA GLU A 217 -15.93 6.20 -14.27
C GLU A 217 -15.05 5.90 -15.50
N GLU A 218 -14.54 6.91 -16.22
CA GLU A 218 -13.68 6.73 -17.40
C GLU A 218 -12.62 7.84 -17.54
N ALA A 219 -11.41 7.48 -17.97
CA ALA A 219 -10.49 8.43 -18.59
C ALA A 219 -10.98 8.63 -20.04
N GLY A 220 -11.59 9.79 -20.31
CA GLY A 220 -11.97 10.15 -21.67
C GLY A 220 -10.80 10.01 -22.66
N PRO A 221 -11.06 9.77 -23.95
CA PRO A 221 -10.02 9.48 -24.92
C PRO A 221 -8.97 10.60 -24.96
N VAL A 222 -7.69 10.21 -25.05
CA VAL A 222 -6.58 11.13 -25.31
C VAL A 222 -6.87 11.80 -26.65
N GLY A 223 -7.21 13.08 -26.62
CA GLY A 223 -7.39 13.86 -27.84
C GLY A 223 -6.12 13.83 -28.68
N GLY A 224 -6.21 13.21 -29.85
CA GLY A 224 -5.26 13.22 -30.95
C GLY A 224 -6.02 13.23 -32.26
#